data_AF-A0A0M8YFZ7-F1
#
_entry.id   AF-A0A0M8YFZ7-F1
#
_cell.length_a   1.000
_cell.length_b   1.000
_cell.length_c   1.000
_cell.angle_alpha   90.00
_cell.angle_beta   90.00
_cell.angle_gamma   90.00
#
_symmetry.space_group_name_H-M   'P 1'
#
loop_
_entity.id
_entity.type
_entity.pdbx_description
1 polymer ?
#
loop_
_entity_poly.entity_id
_entity_poly.type
_entity_poly.pdbx_seq_one_letter_code
_entity_poly.pdbx_strand_id
1 'polypeptide(L)' 'MLMSETPEPTVQVADPAVINCRIRALLGRGELTGAEREEYARLLLEWEAAVRAEQELAA' A
#
# COMPACT_ATOMS: atom_id res chain seq x y z
N MET A 1 39.36 0.37 5.69
CA MET A 1 38.11 1.05 6.05
C MET A 1 36.98 0.28 5.39
N LEU A 2 36.22 -0.49 6.17
CA LEU A 2 34.97 -1.10 5.69
C LEU A 2 33.90 -0.02 5.81
N MET A 3 33.45 0.51 4.67
CA MET A 3 32.24 1.32 4.63
C MET A 3 31.08 0.38 4.81
N SER A 4 30.52 0.34 6.03
CA SER A 4 29.27 -0.37 6.32
C SER A 4 28.15 0.38 5.61
N GLU A 5 27.89 0.02 4.35
CA GLU A 5 26.65 0.33 3.68
C GLU A 5 25.54 -0.39 4.46
N THR A 6 24.93 0.33 5.40
CA THR A 6 23.73 -0.16 6.07
C THR A 6 22.69 -0.25 4.97
N PRO A 7 22.17 -1.45 4.63
CA PRO A 7 21.11 -1.54 3.65
C PRO A 7 19.96 -0.70 4.19
N GLU A 8 19.64 0.38 3.48
CA GLU A 8 18.46 1.17 3.77
C GLU A 8 17.28 0.20 3.83
N PRO A 9 16.38 0.32 4.81
CA PRO A 9 15.17 -0.48 4.80
C PRO A 9 14.43 -0.09 3.54
N THR A 10 14.56 -0.90 2.48
CA THR A 10 13.62 -0.94 1.38
C THR A 10 12.30 -1.29 2.04
N VAL A 11 11.55 -0.25 2.42
CA VAL A 11 10.13 -0.34 2.72
C VAL A 11 9.59 -1.01 1.47
N GLN A 12 9.27 -2.30 1.57
CA GLN A 12 8.56 -3.00 0.51
C GLN A 12 7.17 -2.41 0.52
N VAL A 13 7.04 -1.25 -0.12
CA VAL A 13 5.77 -0.63 -0.44
C VAL A 13 5.07 -1.66 -1.30
N ALA A 14 3.95 -2.20 -0.79
CA ALA A 14 3.16 -3.14 -1.57
C ALA A 14 2.75 -2.47 -2.88
N ASP A 15 2.84 -3.23 -3.97
CA ASP A 15 2.46 -2.74 -5.30
C ASP A 15 1.04 -2.13 -5.25
N PRO A 16 0.85 -0.87 -5.65
CA PRO A 16 -0.45 -0.21 -5.59
C PRO A 16 -1.53 -0.96 -6.38
N ALA A 17 -1.18 -1.74 -7.41
CA ALA A 17 -2.12 -2.62 -8.11
C ALA A 17 -2.65 -3.74 -7.18
N VAL A 18 -1.80 -4.32 -6.34
CA VAL A 18 -2.18 -5.36 -5.37
C VAL A 18 -3.13 -4.79 -4.32
N ILE A 19 -2.84 -3.59 -3.79
CA ILE A 19 -3.71 -2.94 -2.80
C ILE A 19 -5.07 -2.60 -3.42
N ASN A 20 -5.09 -2.09 -4.65
CA ASN A 20 -6.33 -1.82 -5.40
C ASN A 20 -7.14 -3.10 -5.67
N CYS A 21 -6.49 -4.23 -5.96
CA CYS A 21 -7.17 -5.53 -6.05
C CYS A 21 -7.86 -5.92 -4.74
N ARG A 22 -7.21 -5.71 -3.58
CA ARG A 22 -7.80 -5.99 -2.26
C ARG A 22 -8.99 -5.07 -1.98
N ILE A 23 -8.86 -3.78 -2.30
CA ILE A 23 -9.96 -2.81 -2.20
C ILE A 23 -11.17 -3.28 -3.02
N ARG A 24 -10.97 -3.66 -4.29
CA ARG A 24 -12.03 -4.15 -5.16
C ARG A 24 -12.65 -5.45 -4.66
N ALA A 25 -11.83 -6.36 -4.12
CA ALA A 25 -12.32 -7.61 -3.54
C ALA A 25 -13.21 -7.35 -2.31
N LEU A 26 -12.84 -6.38 -1.49
CA LEU A 26 -13.62 -5.97 -0.32
C LEU A 26 -14.97 -5.38 -0.75
N LEU A 27 -14.96 -4.43 -1.68
CA LEU A 27 -16.19 -3.80 -2.22
C LEU A 27 -17.07 -4.80 -2.99
N GLY A 28 -16.47 -5.79 -3.65
CA GLY A 28 -17.18 -6.82 -4.40
C GLY A 28 -18.04 -7.75 -3.52
N ARG A 29 -17.87 -7.72 -2.19
CA ARG A 29 -18.71 -8.47 -1.24
C ARG A 29 -20.06 -7.80 -0.96
N GLY A 30 -20.24 -6.56 -1.39
CA GLY A 30 -21.45 -5.78 -1.13
C GLY A 30 -21.28 -4.83 0.05
N GLU A 31 -22.29 -4.75 0.92
CA GLU A 31 -22.26 -3.82 2.04
C GLU A 31 -21.18 -4.20 3.06
N LEU A 32 -20.28 -3.26 3.34
CA LEU A 32 -19.18 -3.48 4.28
C LEU A 32 -19.70 -3.51 5.72
N THR A 33 -19.17 -4.42 6.52
CA THR A 33 -19.31 -4.38 7.98
C THR A 33 -18.51 -3.21 8.58
N GLY A 34 -18.69 -2.94 9.88
CA GLY A 34 -17.88 -1.92 10.57
C GLY A 34 -16.38 -2.20 10.49
N ALA A 35 -15.97 -3.45 10.69
CA ALA A 35 -14.57 -3.87 10.59
C ALA A 35 -14.03 -3.75 9.16
N GLU A 36 -14.83 -4.12 8.15
CA GLU A 36 -14.42 -3.98 6.75
C GLU A 36 -14.33 -2.51 6.32
N ARG A 37 -15.15 -1.60 6.88
CA ARG A 37 -14.99 -0.16 6.65
C ARG A 37 -13.65 0.37 7.19
N GLU A 38 -13.23 -0.11 8.36
CA GLU A 38 -11.92 0.24 8.91
C GLU A 38 -10.78 -0.32 8.06
N GLU A 39 -10.90 -1.57 7.59
CA GLU A 39 -9.95 -2.18 6.67
C GLU A 39 -9.87 -1.42 5.35
N TYR A 40 -11.02 -1.06 4.77
CA TYR A 40 -11.11 -0.23 3.57
C TYR A 40 -10.39 1.11 3.73
N ALA A 41 -10.61 1.81 4.84
CA ALA A 41 -9.96 3.08 5.13
C ALA A 41 -8.43 2.94 5.24
N ARG A 42 -7.94 1.86 5.88
CA ARG A 42 -6.49 1.57 5.93
C ARG A 42 -5.92 1.28 4.54
N LEU A 43 -6.61 0.48 3.73
CA LEU A 43 -6.18 0.15 2.38
C LEU A 43 -6.11 1.38 1.47
N LEU A 44 -7.01 2.37 1.65
CA LEU A 44 -6.95 3.63 0.90
C LEU A 44 -5.70 4.43 1.24
N LEU A 45 -5.33 4.53 2.52
CA LEU A 45 -4.11 5.22 2.94
C LEU A 45 -2.85 4.50 2.47
N GLU A 46 -2.84 3.16 2.52
CA GLU A 46 -1.75 2.34 2.02
C GLU A 46 -1.59 2.50 0.51
N TRP A 47 -2.70 2.52 -0.24
CA TRP A 47 -2.70 2.74 -1.67
C TRP A 47 -2.21 4.14 -2.06
N GLU A 48 -2.66 5.19 -1.37
CA GLU A 48 -2.18 6.56 -1.60
C GLU A 48 -0.67 6.67 -1.38
N ALA A 49 -0.17 6.13 -0.28
CA ALA A 49 1.26 6.10 0.02
C ALA A 49 2.04 5.34 -1.05
N ALA A 50 1.51 4.21 -1.52
CA ALA A 50 2.15 3.40 -2.55
C ALA A 50 2.20 4.10 -3.91
N VAL A 51 1.12 4.74 -4.34
CA VAL A 51 1.07 5.54 -5.57
C VAL A 51 2.03 6.72 -5.49
N ARG A 52 2.12 7.40 -4.35
CA ARG A 52 3.06 8.52 -4.17
C ARG A 52 4.50 8.05 -4.29
N ALA A 53 4.86 6.94 -3.64
CA ALA A 53 6.20 6.36 -3.74
C ALA A 53 6.54 5.93 -5.18
N GLU A 54 5.59 5.34 -5.91
CA GLU A 54 5.78 4.98 -7.32
C GLU A 54 6.00 6.22 -8.20
N GLN A 55 5.25 7.30 -7.98
CA GLN A 55 5.43 8.56 -8.69
C GLN A 55 6.77 9.23 -8.40
N GLU A 56 7.22 9.20 -7.15
CA GLU A 56 8.54 9.71 -6.73
C GLU A 56 9.69 8.92 -7.36
N LEU A 57 9.54 7.60 -7.51
CA LEU A 57 10.53 6.74 -8.19
C LEU A 57 10.57 6.95 -9.72
N ALA A 58 9.47 7.42 -10.31
CA ALA A 58 9.35 7.63 -11.76
C ALA A 58 9.73 9.05 -12.22
N ALA A 59 9.99 9.98 -11.29
CA ALA A 59 10.34 11.38 -11.54
C ALA A 59 11.86 11.60 -11.65
#